data_AF-A0AAE9HYR9-F1
#
_entry.id   AF-A0AAE9HYR9-F1
#
_cell.length_a   1.000
_cell.length_b   1.000
_cell.length_c   1.000
_cell.angle_alpha   90.00
_cell.angle_beta   90.00
_cell.angle_gamma   90.00
#
_symmetry.space_group_name_H-M   'P 1'
#
loop_
_entity.id
_entity.type
_entity.pdbx_description
1 polymer ?
#
loop_
_entity_poly.entity_id
_entity_poly.type
_entity_poly.pdbx_seq_one_letter_code
_entity_poly.pdbx_strand_id
1 'polypeptide(L)'
;MGYEIVKTESGKYTLYIDGCHIHDYSRRRDAVRRVRQLQERGGADAQTDSRAAAAVCAVAQPAPASNTGGTDCAGQVSQSYSHTVMVRGKVKHIPLRRGVGTAAHIDTLTLTMREDVFAEEVQVHTDETKATLAKSISQTLHTLMGFGIYEERNGINGYKYSYRMGTDNATYGIVAFGGTNQKGSVMIYFYGDGLTAAKDGWETRLYNWLSAFAPYATITRCDLAHDFLDGGYTPDQAYQDWLGGGYTANNRRPRARKHGYDWLDDQRTGKTFYVGTPQSSRLLRVYEKGCEQGDYTSPWVRVELQLRNREIIIPHEILLYPGEYLTGTYPALAALFARYTHAPKKVEYIKKSVEIGLEHCVRYASMQASGTVNALEAYGLADHEIVKLLKGGKKKLPKRLRADRYDCNHADVIYLHELLGKPDVAVKDYMDGLYRQEQASKRQAYFDRLEQDAMQHRMSADYQSFGRML
;
A
#
# COMPACT_ATOMS: atom_id res chain seq x y z
N MET A 1 16.40 13.70 -37.47
CA MET A 1 14.98 13.31 -37.46
C MET A 1 14.18 14.48 -38.01
N GLY A 2 13.66 14.35 -39.23
CA GLY A 2 12.76 15.34 -39.81
C GLY A 2 11.34 15.10 -39.31
N TYR A 3 10.64 16.14 -38.88
CA TYR A 3 9.25 16.02 -38.44
C TYR A 3 8.37 17.06 -39.12
N GLU A 4 7.11 16.70 -39.34
CA GLU A 4 6.10 17.59 -39.90
C GLU A 4 4.82 17.50 -39.04
N ILE A 5 4.17 18.64 -38.81
CA ILE A 5 2.89 18.70 -38.11
C ILE A 5 1.89 19.40 -39.02
N VAL A 6 0.92 18.65 -39.52
CA VAL A 6 -0.08 19.12 -40.48
C VAL A 6 -1.43 19.26 -39.78
N LYS A 7 -2.12 20.39 -40.00
CA LYS A 7 -3.49 20.57 -39.49
C LYS A 7 -4.48 19.94 -40.47
N THR A 8 -5.31 19.02 -40.01
CA THR A 8 -6.31 18.33 -40.82
C THR A 8 -7.57 19.17 -41.00
N GLU A 9 -8.39 18.84 -41.99
CA GLU A 9 -9.71 19.45 -42.21
C GLU A 9 -10.64 19.29 -40.99
N SER A 10 -10.46 18.22 -40.20
CA SER A 10 -11.17 17.99 -38.93
C SER A 10 -10.66 18.83 -37.75
N GLY A 11 -9.69 19.73 -37.97
CA GLY A 11 -9.15 20.64 -36.96
C GLY A 11 -8.12 20.03 -36.01
N LYS A 12 -7.76 18.74 -36.20
CA LYS A 12 -6.68 18.06 -35.46
C LYS A 12 -5.31 18.37 -36.08
N TYR A 13 -4.24 18.01 -35.36
CA TYR A 13 -2.85 18.19 -35.75
C TYR A 13 -2.16 16.83 -35.83
N THR A 14 -1.90 16.36 -37.05
CA THR A 14 -1.25 15.09 -37.31
C THR A 14 0.27 15.24 -37.32
N LEU A 15 0.97 14.42 -36.52
CA LEU A 15 2.43 14.37 -36.47
C LEU A 15 2.96 13.29 -37.41
N TYR A 16 3.85 13.69 -38.31
CA TYR A 16 4.67 12.80 -39.13
C TYR A 16 6.14 12.88 -38.72
N ILE A 17 6.81 11.75 -38.72
CA ILE A 17 8.26 11.64 -38.48
C ILE A 17 8.86 10.87 -39.65
N ASP A 18 9.81 11.48 -40.34
CA ASP A 18 10.46 10.95 -41.53
C ASP A 18 9.44 10.37 -42.56
N GLY A 19 8.30 11.06 -42.71
CA GLY A 19 7.20 10.70 -43.62
C GLY A 19 6.17 9.71 -43.05
N CYS A 20 6.39 9.13 -41.88
CA CYS A 20 5.49 8.15 -41.26
C CYS A 20 4.50 8.82 -40.29
N HIS A 21 3.21 8.45 -40.39
CA HIS A 21 2.18 8.88 -39.44
C HIS A 21 2.47 8.33 -38.04
N ILE A 22 2.44 9.21 -37.04
CA ILE A 22 2.64 8.82 -35.63
C ILE A 22 1.34 8.90 -34.86
N HIS A 23 0.69 10.07 -34.87
CA HIS A 23 -0.52 10.31 -34.06
C HIS A 23 -1.24 11.61 -34.43
N ASP A 24 -2.54 11.69 -34.14
CA ASP A 24 -3.36 12.89 -34.30
C ASP A 24 -3.65 13.55 -32.96
N TYR A 25 -3.29 14.83 -32.82
CA TYR A 25 -3.46 15.60 -31.60
C TYR A 25 -4.60 16.61 -31.72
N SER A 26 -5.35 16.82 -30.64
CA SER A 26 -6.37 17.86 -30.59
C SER A 26 -5.77 19.29 -30.56
N ARG A 27 -4.53 19.44 -30.08
CA ARG A 27 -3.83 20.73 -29.99
C ARG A 27 -2.40 20.62 -30.53
N ARG A 28 -1.96 21.60 -31.33
CA ARG A 28 -0.60 21.64 -31.94
C ARG A 28 0.52 21.52 -30.92
N ARG A 29 0.34 22.12 -29.74
CA ARG A 29 1.35 22.10 -28.66
C ARG A 29 1.65 20.69 -28.15
N ASP A 30 0.67 19.78 -28.21
CA ASP A 30 0.83 18.40 -27.72
C ASP A 30 1.62 17.57 -28.74
N ALA A 31 1.40 17.80 -30.04
CA ALA A 31 2.23 17.26 -31.12
C ALA A 31 3.69 17.73 -31.00
N VAL A 32 3.91 19.03 -30.72
CA VAL A 32 5.26 19.59 -30.49
C VAL A 32 5.93 19.00 -29.24
N ARG A 33 5.16 18.80 -28.15
CA ARG A 33 5.68 18.15 -26.94
C ARG A 33 6.13 16.71 -27.21
N ARG A 34 5.39 15.97 -28.04
CA ARG A 34 5.76 14.61 -28.45
C ARG A 34 7.08 14.58 -29.21
N VAL A 35 7.30 15.53 -30.12
CA VAL A 35 8.57 15.65 -30.86
C VAL A 35 9.74 15.83 -29.89
N ARG A 36 9.62 16.73 -28.91
CA ARG A 36 10.68 16.95 -27.90
C ARG A 36 11.00 15.69 -27.10
N GLN A 37 9.97 14.97 -26.65
CA GLN A 37 10.16 13.71 -25.92
C GLN A 37 10.86 12.63 -26.73
N LEU A 38 10.60 12.56 -28.04
CA LEU A 38 11.23 11.59 -28.94
C LEU A 38 12.69 11.98 -29.22
N GLN A 39 12.98 13.26 -29.34
CA GLN A 39 14.35 13.77 -29.47
C GLN A 39 15.18 13.53 -28.19
N GLU A 40 14.58 13.69 -27.01
CA GLU A 40 15.22 13.42 -25.72
C GLU A 40 15.51 11.92 -25.51
N ARG A 41 14.64 11.03 -25.99
CA ARG A 41 14.86 9.57 -25.93
C ARG A 41 15.94 9.08 -26.89
N GLY A 42 16.00 9.62 -28.11
CA GLY A 42 17.04 9.27 -29.09
C GLY A 42 18.47 9.63 -28.65
N GLY A 43 18.62 10.54 -27.68
CA GLY A 43 19.92 10.86 -27.07
C GLY A 43 20.38 9.89 -25.97
N ALA A 44 19.46 9.10 -25.39
CA ALA A 44 19.75 8.19 -24.28
C ALA A 44 20.13 6.77 -24.75
N ASP A 45 19.62 6.32 -25.90
CA ASP A 45 19.86 4.96 -26.42
C ASP A 45 21.22 4.80 -27.13
N ALA A 46 21.97 5.89 -27.37
CA ALA A 46 23.27 5.83 -28.06
C ALA A 46 24.45 5.35 -27.18
N GLN A 47 24.22 5.03 -25.90
CA GLN A 47 25.29 4.76 -24.94
C GLN A 47 25.35 3.32 -24.39
N THR A 48 24.51 2.41 -24.88
CA THR A 48 24.39 1.03 -24.32
C THR A 48 24.65 -0.12 -25.28
N ASP A 49 25.01 0.10 -26.54
CA ASP A 49 25.30 -0.99 -27.49
C ASP A 49 26.79 -1.29 -27.61
N SER A 50 27.33 -2.01 -26.63
CA SER A 50 28.47 -2.93 -26.88
C SER A 50 28.49 -4.07 -25.86
N ARG A 51 27.73 -5.13 -26.14
CA ARG A 51 28.03 -6.55 -25.84
C ARG A 51 26.75 -7.40 -25.86
N ALA A 52 26.47 -8.02 -27.00
CA ALA A 52 25.93 -9.39 -27.08
C ALA A 52 25.78 -9.79 -28.55
N ALA A 53 26.76 -10.51 -29.08
CA ALA A 53 26.62 -11.28 -30.31
C ALA A 53 27.19 -12.68 -30.05
N ALA A 54 26.32 -13.68 -29.99
CA ALA A 54 26.52 -15.05 -30.48
C ALA A 54 25.35 -15.94 -30.03
N ALA A 55 24.41 -16.18 -30.95
CA ALA A 55 23.42 -17.24 -30.87
C ALA A 55 23.92 -18.46 -31.66
N VAL A 56 23.66 -19.67 -31.17
CA VAL A 56 23.67 -20.90 -32.00
C VAL A 56 22.52 -21.84 -31.57
N CYS A 57 21.73 -22.22 -32.59
CA CYS A 57 20.74 -23.32 -32.76
C CYS A 57 21.04 -24.64 -32.02
N ALA A 58 20.15 -25.62 -31.78
CA ALA A 58 18.77 -26.01 -32.15
C ALA A 58 18.29 -27.03 -31.06
N VAL A 59 17.03 -27.47 -30.90
CA VAL A 59 16.26 -28.45 -31.70
C VAL A 59 14.83 -28.54 -31.11
N ALA A 60 13.83 -28.76 -31.97
CA ALA A 60 12.39 -28.78 -31.70
C ALA A 60 11.84 -30.10 -31.12
N GLN A 61 10.73 -30.03 -30.35
CA GLN A 61 9.67 -31.04 -30.14
C GLN A 61 8.46 -30.41 -29.36
N PRO A 62 7.26 -31.02 -29.35
CA PRO A 62 6.04 -30.41 -29.92
C PRO A 62 5.13 -29.67 -28.92
N ALA A 63 4.21 -28.86 -29.46
CA ALA A 63 3.31 -27.97 -28.73
C ALA A 63 2.24 -28.68 -27.89
N PRO A 64 1.88 -28.14 -26.71
CA PRO A 64 0.54 -28.30 -26.15
C PRO A 64 -0.26 -26.98 -26.20
N ALA A 65 -1.57 -27.17 -26.36
CA ALA A 65 -2.56 -26.12 -26.53
C ALA A 65 -2.80 -25.29 -25.27
N SER A 66 -2.55 -23.99 -25.36
CA SER A 66 -3.28 -22.97 -24.60
C SER A 66 -3.23 -21.66 -25.37
N ASN A 67 -4.39 -21.20 -25.85
CA ASN A 67 -4.56 -19.87 -26.41
C ASN A 67 -4.60 -18.84 -25.26
N THR A 68 -3.45 -18.60 -24.65
CA THR A 68 -3.18 -17.42 -23.83
C THR A 68 -1.86 -16.90 -24.34
N GLY A 69 -1.92 -15.86 -25.17
CA GLY A 69 -0.75 -15.25 -25.79
C GLY A 69 0.31 -14.97 -24.74
N GLY A 70 1.40 -15.73 -24.81
CA GLY A 70 2.61 -15.45 -24.06
C GLY A 70 3.14 -14.11 -24.53
N THR A 71 3.00 -13.10 -23.68
CA THR A 71 3.85 -11.92 -23.70
C THR A 71 4.74 -12.05 -22.47
N ASP A 72 6.04 -11.81 -22.68
CA ASP A 72 7.12 -12.14 -21.76
C ASP A 72 6.83 -11.86 -20.28
N CYS A 73 7.25 -12.81 -19.44
CA CYS A 73 6.99 -12.95 -18.00
C CYS A 73 7.66 -11.87 -17.12
N ALA A 74 8.06 -10.73 -17.67
CA ALA A 74 8.73 -9.66 -16.94
C ALA A 74 7.67 -8.64 -16.44
N GLY A 75 7.32 -8.72 -15.15
CA GLY A 75 6.53 -7.68 -14.47
C GLY A 75 5.10 -8.07 -14.07
N GLN A 76 4.70 -9.34 -14.19
CA GLN A 76 3.43 -9.84 -13.66
C GLN A 76 3.55 -10.17 -12.17
N VAL A 77 2.76 -9.51 -11.32
CA VAL A 77 2.80 -9.70 -9.85
C VAL A 77 2.09 -10.98 -9.42
N SER A 78 0.94 -11.28 -10.03
CA SER A 78 0.14 -12.47 -9.73
C SER A 78 -0.52 -13.04 -10.98
N GLN A 79 -0.89 -14.32 -10.92
CA GLN A 79 -1.58 -15.02 -12.01
C GLN A 79 -2.78 -15.80 -11.49
N SER A 80 -3.83 -15.87 -12.31
CA SER A 80 -4.96 -16.76 -12.04
C SER A 80 -4.66 -18.19 -12.47
N TYR A 81 -5.22 -19.15 -11.74
CA TYR A 81 -5.17 -20.58 -12.07
C TYR A 81 -6.41 -21.28 -11.51
N SER A 82 -6.71 -22.48 -12.01
CA SER A 82 -7.80 -23.29 -11.47
C SER A 82 -7.27 -24.27 -10.45
N HIS A 83 -7.95 -24.37 -9.31
CA HIS A 83 -7.75 -25.41 -8.32
C HIS A 83 -9.03 -26.25 -8.17
N THR A 84 -8.86 -27.52 -7.85
CA THR A 84 -9.96 -28.47 -7.77
C THR A 84 -10.19 -28.85 -6.32
N VAL A 85 -11.45 -28.82 -5.88
CA VAL A 85 -11.87 -29.27 -4.55
C VAL A 85 -12.99 -30.30 -4.67
N MET A 86 -13.09 -31.19 -3.69
CA MET A 86 -14.13 -32.21 -3.59
C MET A 86 -15.21 -31.80 -2.59
N VAL A 87 -16.38 -31.41 -3.09
CA VAL A 87 -17.51 -30.97 -2.26
C VAL A 87 -18.65 -31.97 -2.39
N ARG A 88 -18.96 -32.69 -1.30
CA ARG A 88 -20.03 -33.71 -1.26
C ARG A 88 -19.92 -34.74 -2.39
N GLY A 89 -18.70 -35.21 -2.64
CA GLY A 89 -18.39 -36.20 -3.69
C GLY A 89 -18.39 -35.64 -5.11
N LYS A 90 -18.58 -34.32 -5.31
CA LYS A 90 -18.51 -33.66 -6.62
C LYS A 90 -17.25 -32.83 -6.76
N VAL A 91 -16.61 -32.95 -7.92
CA VAL A 91 -15.47 -32.13 -8.33
C VAL A 91 -15.97 -30.70 -8.61
N LYS A 92 -15.38 -29.71 -7.94
CA LYS A 92 -15.64 -28.28 -8.17
C LYS A 92 -14.33 -27.59 -8.55
N HIS A 93 -14.32 -26.91 -9.68
CA HIS A 93 -13.21 -26.05 -10.08
C HIS A 93 -13.41 -24.64 -9.51
N ILE A 94 -12.42 -24.15 -8.80
CA ILE A 94 -12.41 -22.82 -8.19
C ILE A 94 -11.28 -22.01 -8.83
N PRO A 95 -11.57 -20.81 -9.36
CA PRO A 95 -10.53 -19.90 -9.79
C PRO A 95 -9.81 -19.35 -8.55
N LEU A 96 -8.48 -19.38 -8.56
CA LEU A 96 -7.63 -18.81 -7.53
C LEU A 96 -6.57 -17.93 -8.17
N ARG A 97 -5.96 -17.06 -7.35
CA ARG A 97 -4.84 -16.24 -7.75
C ARG A 97 -3.63 -16.59 -6.87
N ARG A 98 -2.43 -16.54 -7.44
CA ARG A 98 -1.17 -16.76 -6.70
C ARG A 98 -0.11 -15.77 -7.15
N GLY A 99 0.82 -15.46 -6.26
CA GLY A 99 1.98 -14.63 -6.59
C GLY A 99 2.88 -15.33 -7.62
N VAL A 100 3.40 -14.58 -8.58
CA VAL A 100 4.39 -15.07 -9.56
C VAL A 100 5.78 -14.82 -8.99
N GLY A 101 6.50 -15.89 -8.64
CA GLY A 101 7.82 -15.77 -8.00
C GLY A 101 7.81 -15.06 -6.65
N THR A 102 6.63 -14.84 -6.04
CA THR A 102 6.49 -14.07 -4.80
C THR A 102 5.61 -14.79 -3.79
N ALA A 103 5.77 -14.41 -2.52
CA ALA A 103 5.16 -15.09 -1.38
C ALA A 103 3.68 -14.74 -1.19
N ALA A 104 3.13 -13.76 -1.89
CA ALA A 104 1.75 -13.35 -1.68
C ALA A 104 1.06 -12.84 -2.94
N HIS A 105 -0.26 -12.92 -2.95
CA HIS A 105 -1.14 -12.16 -3.83
C HIS A 105 -2.07 -11.27 -3.00
N ILE A 106 -2.78 -10.35 -3.66
CA ILE A 106 -3.75 -9.48 -2.99
C ILE A 106 -5.13 -10.12 -3.07
N ASP A 107 -5.77 -10.31 -1.91
CA ASP A 107 -7.07 -11.00 -1.75
C ASP A 107 -8.19 -10.04 -1.32
N THR A 108 -7.86 -8.79 -0.98
CA THR A 108 -8.83 -7.71 -0.80
C THR A 108 -8.12 -6.38 -0.96
N LEU A 109 -8.78 -5.39 -1.58
CA LEU A 109 -8.24 -4.04 -1.71
C LEU A 109 -9.36 -3.02 -1.53
N THR A 110 -9.13 -2.00 -0.70
CA THR A 110 -10.02 -0.84 -0.59
C THR A 110 -9.22 0.44 -0.79
N LEU A 111 -9.65 1.25 -1.73
CA LEU A 111 -9.10 2.56 -2.06
C LEU A 111 -10.10 3.65 -1.67
N THR A 112 -9.59 4.81 -1.30
CA THR A 112 -10.39 6.03 -1.17
C THR A 112 -9.65 7.18 -1.83
N MET A 113 -10.33 7.90 -2.70
CA MET A 113 -9.79 9.06 -3.41
C MET A 113 -10.88 10.12 -3.61
N ARG A 114 -10.50 11.26 -4.15
CA ARG A 114 -11.44 12.35 -4.43
C ARG A 114 -12.20 12.09 -5.73
N GLU A 115 -13.42 12.58 -5.83
CA GLU A 115 -14.24 12.45 -7.04
C GLU A 115 -13.69 13.24 -8.24
N ASP A 116 -12.92 14.29 -7.96
CA ASP A 116 -12.22 15.11 -8.97
C ASP A 116 -11.19 14.31 -9.79
N VAL A 117 -10.75 13.16 -9.30
CA VAL A 117 -9.95 12.18 -10.05
C VAL A 117 -10.70 11.64 -11.27
N PHE A 118 -12.03 11.58 -11.20
CA PHE A 118 -12.88 11.01 -12.25
C PHE A 118 -13.66 12.06 -13.05
N ALA A 119 -13.94 13.24 -12.47
CA ALA A 119 -14.68 14.31 -13.12
C ALA A 119 -14.37 15.68 -12.50
N GLU A 120 -14.00 16.67 -13.32
CA GLU A 120 -13.45 17.96 -12.85
C GLU A 120 -14.40 18.86 -12.01
N GLU A 121 -15.71 18.56 -11.90
CA GLU A 121 -16.70 19.52 -11.36
C GLU A 121 -17.86 18.94 -10.53
N VAL A 122 -17.67 17.83 -9.80
CA VAL A 122 -18.78 17.26 -8.99
C VAL A 122 -18.85 17.95 -7.63
N GLN A 123 -19.50 19.12 -7.51
CA GLN A 123 -19.75 19.73 -6.19
C GLN A 123 -21.14 19.38 -5.62
N VAL A 124 -22.09 19.01 -6.49
CA VAL A 124 -23.47 18.63 -6.12
C VAL A 124 -23.89 17.41 -6.94
N HIS A 125 -24.32 16.35 -6.26
CA HIS A 125 -24.86 15.16 -6.93
C HIS A 125 -26.37 15.32 -7.21
N THR A 126 -26.69 15.86 -8.39
CA THR A 126 -27.95 15.60 -9.09
C THR A 126 -27.97 14.18 -9.67
N ASP A 127 -29.09 13.71 -10.21
CA ASP A 127 -29.14 12.38 -10.84
C ASP A 127 -28.24 12.30 -12.08
N GLU A 128 -28.12 13.38 -12.86
CA GLU A 128 -27.26 13.44 -14.05
C GLU A 128 -25.77 13.41 -13.69
N THR A 129 -25.37 14.20 -12.69
CA THR A 129 -23.97 14.27 -12.23
C THR A 129 -23.55 12.98 -11.52
N LYS A 130 -24.46 12.35 -10.75
CA LYS A 130 -24.28 11.00 -10.19
C LYS A 130 -24.01 9.99 -11.31
N ALA A 131 -24.88 9.94 -12.32
CA ALA A 131 -24.74 9.01 -13.44
C ALA A 131 -23.43 9.23 -14.23
N THR A 132 -23.03 10.49 -14.41
CA THR A 132 -21.78 10.85 -15.11
C THR A 132 -20.54 10.41 -14.34
N LEU A 133 -20.50 10.63 -13.03
CA LEU A 133 -19.42 10.15 -12.17
C LEU A 133 -19.35 8.62 -12.16
N ALA A 134 -20.49 7.95 -12.01
CA ALA A 134 -20.60 6.49 -12.04
C ALA A 134 -20.05 5.91 -13.36
N LYS A 135 -20.41 6.49 -14.51
CA LYS A 135 -19.89 6.09 -15.83
C LYS A 135 -18.36 6.26 -15.93
N SER A 136 -17.83 7.39 -15.46
CA SER A 136 -16.39 7.68 -15.51
C SER A 136 -15.57 6.72 -14.63
N ILE A 137 -16.08 6.42 -13.43
CA ILE A 137 -15.50 5.39 -12.56
C ILE A 137 -15.56 4.02 -13.25
N SER A 138 -16.69 3.65 -13.85
CA SER A 138 -16.86 2.37 -14.56
C SER A 138 -15.85 2.20 -15.70
N GLN A 139 -15.67 3.24 -16.53
CA GLN A 139 -14.71 3.24 -17.64
C GLN A 139 -13.26 3.09 -17.15
N THR A 140 -12.92 3.77 -16.05
CA THR A 140 -11.60 3.65 -15.44
C THR A 140 -11.36 2.22 -14.94
N LEU A 141 -12.31 1.67 -14.17
CA LEU A 141 -12.23 0.30 -13.65
C LEU A 141 -12.15 -0.74 -14.76
N HIS A 142 -12.94 -0.59 -15.82
CA HIS A 142 -12.90 -1.51 -16.96
C HIS A 142 -11.53 -1.52 -17.64
N THR A 143 -10.88 -0.35 -17.75
CA THR A 143 -9.51 -0.23 -18.27
C THR A 143 -8.49 -0.94 -17.37
N LEU A 144 -8.58 -0.72 -16.05
CA LEU A 144 -7.58 -1.22 -15.09
C LEU A 144 -7.76 -2.71 -14.80
N MET A 145 -9.00 -3.13 -14.53
CA MET A 145 -9.35 -4.43 -13.98
C MET A 145 -9.95 -5.38 -15.03
N GLY A 146 -10.53 -4.83 -16.11
CA GLY A 146 -11.30 -5.60 -17.09
C GLY A 146 -12.80 -5.73 -16.78
N PHE A 147 -13.28 -5.09 -15.72
CA PHE A 147 -14.69 -5.02 -15.34
C PHE A 147 -15.01 -3.66 -14.72
N GLY A 148 -16.29 -3.27 -14.77
CA GLY A 148 -16.78 -2.00 -14.21
C GLY A 148 -17.87 -2.20 -13.16
N ILE A 149 -18.58 -1.11 -12.86
CA ILE A 149 -19.82 -1.16 -12.08
C ILE A 149 -20.99 -1.54 -13.01
N TYR A 150 -21.98 -2.28 -12.48
CA TYR A 150 -23.10 -2.77 -13.29
C TYR A 150 -24.48 -2.52 -12.67
N GLU A 151 -24.59 -2.32 -11.35
CA GLU A 151 -25.88 -2.21 -10.67
C GLU A 151 -25.83 -1.21 -9.50
N GLU A 152 -26.83 -0.32 -9.40
CA GLU A 152 -26.98 0.61 -8.27
C GLU A 152 -27.55 -0.10 -7.03
N ARG A 153 -27.08 0.30 -5.84
CA ARG A 153 -27.47 -0.23 -4.54
C ARG A 153 -27.68 0.90 -3.53
N ASN A 154 -28.27 0.54 -2.39
CA ASN A 154 -28.41 1.43 -1.24
C ASN A 154 -27.04 1.97 -0.78
N GLY A 155 -27.02 3.15 -0.17
CA GLY A 155 -25.82 3.73 0.43
C GLY A 155 -25.14 2.79 1.44
N ILE A 156 -23.82 2.94 1.59
CA ILE A 156 -22.98 2.07 2.44
C ILE A 156 -21.91 2.90 3.14
N ASN A 157 -21.53 2.55 4.37
CA ASN A 157 -20.43 3.21 5.12
C ASN A 157 -20.55 4.74 5.21
N GLY A 158 -21.78 5.26 5.22
CA GLY A 158 -22.08 6.69 5.24
C GLY A 158 -21.97 7.39 3.87
N TYR A 159 -21.68 6.66 2.80
CA TYR A 159 -21.85 7.13 1.43
C TYR A 159 -23.32 7.08 1.03
N LYS A 160 -23.78 8.08 0.29
CA LYS A 160 -25.18 8.19 -0.14
C LYS A 160 -25.52 7.21 -1.26
N TYR A 161 -24.58 6.98 -2.18
CA TYR A 161 -24.77 6.13 -3.35
C TYR A 161 -23.76 4.99 -3.35
N SER A 162 -24.17 3.82 -3.81
CA SER A 162 -23.24 2.72 -4.07
C SER A 162 -23.62 1.92 -5.32
N TYR A 163 -22.62 1.27 -5.90
CA TYR A 163 -22.76 0.45 -7.09
C TYR A 163 -21.97 -0.84 -6.92
N ARG A 164 -22.54 -1.97 -7.38
CA ARG A 164 -21.84 -3.26 -7.43
C ARG A 164 -20.98 -3.36 -8.67
N MET A 165 -19.82 -3.98 -8.52
CA MET A 165 -18.96 -4.44 -9.60
C MET A 165 -19.20 -5.92 -9.88
N GLY A 166 -19.13 -6.33 -11.14
CA GLY A 166 -19.23 -7.73 -11.54
C GLY A 166 -20.33 -8.02 -12.54
N THR A 167 -21.04 -9.12 -12.30
CA THR A 167 -22.10 -9.65 -13.19
C THR A 167 -23.30 -10.08 -12.34
N ASP A 168 -24.40 -10.48 -12.98
CA ASP A 168 -25.56 -11.02 -12.27
C ASP A 168 -25.23 -12.26 -11.43
N ASN A 169 -24.18 -13.00 -11.80
CA ASN A 169 -23.77 -14.24 -11.16
C ASN A 169 -22.58 -14.10 -10.19
N ALA A 170 -21.90 -12.94 -10.17
CA ALA A 170 -20.69 -12.77 -9.37
C ALA A 170 -20.49 -11.32 -8.91
N THR A 171 -20.11 -11.15 -7.63
CA THR A 171 -19.83 -9.82 -7.05
C THR A 171 -18.33 -9.62 -6.90
N TYR A 172 -17.79 -8.68 -7.67
CA TYR A 172 -16.35 -8.36 -7.65
C TYR A 172 -16.00 -7.25 -6.66
N GLY A 173 -17.01 -6.52 -6.20
CA GLY A 173 -16.86 -5.53 -5.14
C GLY A 173 -17.90 -4.41 -5.23
N ILE A 174 -17.59 -3.28 -4.58
CA ILE A 174 -18.49 -2.13 -4.46
C ILE A 174 -17.73 -0.83 -4.71
N VAL A 175 -18.35 0.09 -5.43
CA VAL A 175 -17.98 1.51 -5.48
C VAL A 175 -19.01 2.31 -4.70
N ALA A 176 -18.59 3.28 -3.90
CA ALA A 176 -19.51 4.16 -3.18
C ALA A 176 -19.02 5.61 -3.20
N PHE A 177 -19.95 6.57 -3.32
CA PHE A 177 -19.64 8.00 -3.34
C PHE A 177 -20.85 8.84 -2.88
N GLY A 178 -20.61 10.13 -2.70
CA GLY A 178 -21.59 11.09 -2.22
C GLY A 178 -21.93 10.95 -0.72
N GLY A 179 -22.68 11.91 -0.20
CA GLY A 179 -22.97 12.04 1.23
C GLY A 179 -22.10 13.13 1.89
N THR A 180 -22.74 14.03 2.62
CA THR A 180 -22.12 15.28 3.12
C THR A 180 -20.88 15.02 3.98
N ASN A 181 -20.91 13.97 4.79
CA ASN A 181 -19.80 13.61 5.68
C ASN A 181 -18.61 12.96 4.95
N GLN A 182 -18.79 12.54 3.70
CA GLN A 182 -17.74 11.89 2.88
C GLN A 182 -16.90 12.90 2.09
N LYS A 183 -17.28 14.19 2.10
CA LYS A 183 -16.48 15.32 1.58
C LYS A 183 -15.94 15.10 0.16
N GLY A 184 -16.78 14.59 -0.74
CA GLY A 184 -16.43 14.38 -2.15
C GLY A 184 -15.44 13.23 -2.37
N SER A 185 -15.47 12.21 -1.51
CA SER A 185 -14.67 11.00 -1.70
C SER A 185 -15.43 9.90 -2.44
N VAL A 186 -14.65 9.06 -3.12
CA VAL A 186 -15.06 7.83 -3.75
C VAL A 186 -14.32 6.68 -3.07
N MET A 187 -15.06 5.71 -2.56
CA MET A 187 -14.54 4.44 -2.06
C MET A 187 -14.66 3.39 -3.15
N ILE A 188 -13.58 2.65 -3.40
CA ILE A 188 -13.56 1.48 -4.29
C ILE A 188 -13.12 0.29 -3.46
N TYR A 189 -14.01 -0.68 -3.27
CA TYR A 189 -13.78 -1.88 -2.46
C TYR A 189 -13.84 -3.12 -3.35
N PHE A 190 -12.69 -3.71 -3.66
CA PHE A 190 -12.57 -4.98 -4.37
C PHE A 190 -12.58 -6.17 -3.41
N TYR A 191 -13.37 -7.18 -3.75
CA TYR A 191 -13.40 -8.47 -3.05
C TYR A 191 -12.37 -9.44 -3.65
N GLY A 192 -12.01 -10.50 -2.92
CA GLY A 192 -11.07 -11.53 -3.40
C GLY A 192 -11.49 -12.17 -4.73
N ASP A 193 -12.79 -12.44 -4.90
CA ASP A 193 -13.33 -12.94 -6.17
C ASP A 193 -13.12 -11.95 -7.31
N GLY A 194 -13.29 -10.66 -7.05
CA GLY A 194 -13.06 -9.60 -8.04
C GLY A 194 -11.61 -9.46 -8.43
N LEU A 195 -10.69 -9.54 -7.48
CA LEU A 195 -9.24 -9.52 -7.76
C LEU A 195 -8.80 -10.80 -8.48
N THR A 196 -9.40 -11.94 -8.16
CA THR A 196 -9.16 -13.20 -8.88
C THR A 196 -9.64 -13.11 -10.33
N ALA A 197 -10.81 -12.51 -10.56
CA ALA A 197 -11.41 -12.33 -11.88
C ALA A 197 -10.76 -11.20 -12.72
N ALA A 198 -9.98 -10.31 -12.09
CA ALA A 198 -9.32 -9.20 -12.79
C ALA A 198 -8.35 -9.71 -13.86
N LYS A 199 -8.15 -8.91 -14.91
CA LYS A 199 -7.16 -9.18 -15.96
C LYS A 199 -5.76 -9.22 -15.34
N ASP A 200 -4.92 -10.16 -15.79
CA ASP A 200 -3.54 -10.26 -15.35
C ASP A 200 -2.76 -8.95 -15.55
N GLY A 201 -1.87 -8.63 -14.60
CA GLY A 201 -1.15 -7.36 -14.54
C GLY A 201 -1.98 -6.16 -14.07
N TRP A 202 -3.14 -6.38 -13.46
CA TRP A 202 -3.97 -5.29 -12.92
C TRP A 202 -3.25 -4.52 -11.81
N GLU A 203 -2.38 -5.17 -11.05
CA GLU A 203 -1.61 -4.57 -9.97
C GLU A 203 -0.70 -3.47 -10.52
N THR A 204 0.09 -3.79 -11.53
CA THR A 204 1.01 -2.86 -12.20
C THR A 204 0.24 -1.74 -12.90
N ARG A 205 -0.87 -2.06 -13.58
CA ARG A 205 -1.73 -1.04 -14.21
C ARG A 205 -2.31 -0.08 -13.18
N LEU A 206 -2.84 -0.61 -12.07
CA LEU A 206 -3.42 0.19 -11.01
C LEU A 206 -2.34 1.05 -10.34
N TYR A 207 -1.17 0.49 -10.03
CA TYR A 207 -0.04 1.24 -9.48
C TYR A 207 0.31 2.43 -10.36
N ASN A 208 0.57 2.18 -11.66
CA ASN A 208 0.92 3.23 -12.62
C ASN A 208 -0.18 4.30 -12.75
N TRP A 209 -1.44 3.89 -12.74
CA TRP A 209 -2.57 4.81 -12.80
C TRP A 209 -2.68 5.66 -11.52
N LEU A 210 -2.53 5.06 -10.34
CA LEU A 210 -2.50 5.80 -9.08
C LEU A 210 -1.37 6.82 -9.07
N SER A 211 -0.15 6.43 -9.45
CA SER A 211 1.00 7.34 -9.52
C SER A 211 0.76 8.53 -10.45
N ALA A 212 0.11 8.31 -11.59
CA ALA A 212 -0.10 9.35 -12.61
C ALA A 212 -1.31 10.26 -12.34
N PHE A 213 -2.43 9.68 -11.90
CA PHE A 213 -3.74 10.36 -11.86
C PHE A 213 -4.31 10.51 -10.46
N ALA A 214 -3.91 9.67 -9.51
CA ALA A 214 -4.45 9.68 -8.15
C ALA A 214 -3.36 9.49 -7.07
N PRO A 215 -2.26 10.28 -7.07
CA PRO A 215 -1.13 10.05 -6.18
C PRO A 215 -1.50 10.18 -4.68
N TYR A 216 -2.59 10.92 -4.39
CA TYR A 216 -3.11 11.10 -3.03
C TYR A 216 -4.20 10.09 -2.65
N ALA A 217 -4.50 9.11 -3.52
CA ALA A 217 -5.41 8.03 -3.17
C ALA A 217 -4.87 7.25 -1.96
N THR A 218 -5.75 6.92 -1.03
CA THR A 218 -5.39 6.16 0.16
C THR A 218 -5.83 4.71 0.01
N ILE A 219 -4.91 3.76 0.18
CA ILE A 219 -5.28 2.36 0.41
C ILE A 219 -5.73 2.24 1.87
N THR A 220 -7.03 2.04 2.09
CA THR A 220 -7.62 1.95 3.43
C THR A 220 -7.62 0.53 3.98
N ARG A 221 -7.62 -0.46 3.08
CA ARG A 221 -7.47 -1.88 3.40
C ARG A 221 -6.73 -2.61 2.28
N CYS A 222 -5.84 -3.53 2.65
CA CYS A 222 -5.21 -4.47 1.73
C CYS A 222 -5.00 -5.80 2.46
N ASP A 223 -5.49 -6.90 1.90
CA ASP A 223 -5.30 -8.23 2.46
C ASP A 223 -4.36 -9.01 1.55
N LEU A 224 -3.25 -9.50 2.11
CA LEU A 224 -2.21 -10.25 1.43
C LEU A 224 -2.37 -11.74 1.76
N ALA A 225 -2.44 -12.62 0.76
CA ALA A 225 -2.72 -14.02 0.96
C ALA A 225 -1.65 -14.95 0.35
N HIS A 226 -1.42 -16.08 1.01
CA HIS A 226 -0.67 -17.22 0.51
C HIS A 226 -1.45 -18.51 0.76
N ASP A 227 -1.52 -19.36 -0.26
CA ASP A 227 -2.19 -20.66 -0.19
C ASP A 227 -1.17 -21.80 -0.12
N PHE A 228 -1.23 -22.57 0.96
CA PHE A 228 -0.54 -23.85 1.11
C PHE A 228 -1.50 -24.97 0.75
N LEU A 229 -1.60 -25.29 -0.55
CA LEU A 229 -2.52 -26.31 -1.04
C LEU A 229 -2.22 -27.71 -0.47
N ASP A 230 -0.94 -28.01 -0.22
CA ASP A 230 -0.48 -29.31 0.27
C ASP A 230 -0.32 -29.37 1.80
N GLY A 231 -0.82 -28.38 2.53
CA GLY A 231 -0.73 -28.35 4.01
C GLY A 231 0.66 -28.03 4.56
N GLY A 232 1.51 -27.33 3.78
CA GLY A 232 2.86 -26.92 4.21
C GLY A 232 2.90 -25.96 5.41
N TYR A 233 1.75 -25.47 5.87
CA TYR A 233 1.60 -24.73 7.12
C TYR A 233 0.20 -24.94 7.70
N THR A 234 0.03 -24.90 9.03
CA THR A 234 -1.27 -25.16 9.68
C THR A 234 -1.65 -24.13 10.74
N PRO A 235 -2.95 -24.02 11.12
CA PRO A 235 -3.38 -23.18 12.24
C PRO A 235 -2.70 -23.57 13.56
N ASP A 236 -2.45 -24.86 13.80
CA ASP A 236 -1.75 -25.35 14.99
C ASP A 236 -0.28 -24.91 15.00
N GLN A 237 0.42 -24.97 13.87
CA GLN A 237 1.79 -24.44 13.75
C GLN A 237 1.82 -22.94 13.97
N ALA A 238 0.87 -22.19 13.41
CA ALA A 238 0.73 -20.76 13.69
C ALA A 238 0.51 -20.49 15.19
N TYR A 239 -0.28 -21.32 15.87
CA TYR A 239 -0.41 -21.21 17.32
C TYR A 239 0.91 -21.44 18.06
N GLN A 240 1.70 -22.43 17.65
CA GLN A 240 3.03 -22.68 18.22
C GLN A 240 4.01 -21.53 17.95
N ASP A 241 4.02 -20.98 16.74
CA ASP A 241 4.84 -19.81 16.40
C ASP A 241 4.45 -18.60 17.25
N TRP A 242 3.16 -18.43 17.54
CA TRP A 242 2.71 -17.39 18.45
C TRP A 242 3.18 -17.64 19.88
N LEU A 243 3.15 -18.89 20.37
CA LEU A 243 3.70 -19.27 21.69
C LEU A 243 5.20 -18.98 21.79
N GLY A 244 5.95 -19.33 20.75
CA GLY A 244 7.39 -19.07 20.62
C GLY A 244 7.76 -17.60 20.36
N GLY A 245 6.76 -16.69 20.30
CA GLY A 245 7.01 -15.26 20.11
C GLY A 245 7.29 -14.85 18.66
N GLY A 246 7.11 -15.72 17.68
CA GLY A 246 7.39 -15.49 16.26
C GLY A 246 6.53 -14.39 15.60
N TYR A 247 5.44 -13.97 16.22
CA TYR A 247 4.66 -12.79 15.78
C TYR A 247 4.89 -11.54 16.64
N THR A 248 5.88 -11.54 17.52
CA THR A 248 6.27 -10.36 18.26
C THR A 248 6.97 -9.39 17.32
N ALA A 249 6.40 -8.19 17.16
CA ALA A 249 7.00 -7.12 16.37
C ALA A 249 7.11 -5.87 17.24
N ASN A 250 8.24 -5.16 17.16
CA ASN A 250 8.51 -3.94 17.94
C ASN A 250 8.29 -4.13 19.45
N ASN A 251 8.78 -5.24 20.01
CA ASN A 251 8.63 -5.62 21.43
C ASN A 251 7.19 -5.72 21.93
N ARG A 252 6.22 -5.87 21.03
CA ARG A 252 4.80 -6.06 21.37
C ARG A 252 4.30 -7.35 20.76
N ARG A 253 3.90 -8.27 21.63
CA ARG A 253 3.24 -9.51 21.22
C ARG A 253 1.76 -9.21 20.95
N PRO A 254 1.26 -9.47 19.73
CA PRO A 254 -0.16 -9.26 19.42
C PRO A 254 -1.04 -10.24 20.19
N ARG A 255 -2.28 -9.82 20.52
CA ARG A 255 -3.32 -10.75 21.00
C ARG A 255 -3.59 -11.82 19.94
N ALA A 256 -3.94 -13.03 20.35
CA ALA A 256 -4.35 -14.10 19.45
C ALA A 256 -5.65 -14.76 19.90
N ARG A 257 -6.34 -15.43 18.98
CA ARG A 257 -7.53 -16.24 19.27
C ARG A 257 -7.60 -17.48 18.38
N LYS A 258 -8.03 -18.59 18.98
CA LYS A 258 -8.48 -19.79 18.28
C LYS A 258 -9.95 -19.62 17.92
N HIS A 259 -10.35 -20.02 16.73
CA HIS A 259 -11.72 -19.94 16.24
C HIS A 259 -12.10 -21.20 15.47
N GLY A 260 -13.32 -21.69 15.71
CA GLY A 260 -13.81 -23.00 15.26
C GLY A 260 -13.98 -23.97 16.43
N TYR A 261 -14.86 -24.96 16.28
CA TYR A 261 -15.05 -26.02 17.28
C TYR A 261 -13.94 -27.07 17.25
N ASP A 262 -13.33 -27.25 16.07
CA ASP A 262 -12.29 -28.26 15.80
C ASP A 262 -11.01 -28.13 16.62
N TRP A 263 -10.81 -27.01 17.32
CA TRP A 263 -9.70 -26.88 18.27
C TRP A 263 -9.83 -27.80 19.49
N LEU A 264 -11.05 -28.25 19.81
CA LEU A 264 -11.33 -29.15 20.94
C LEU A 264 -12.03 -30.43 20.48
N ASP A 265 -12.89 -30.34 19.46
CA ASP A 265 -13.64 -31.46 18.90
C ASP A 265 -13.43 -31.49 17.38
N ASP A 266 -12.34 -32.11 16.94
CA ASP A 266 -11.88 -32.09 15.55
C ASP A 266 -12.79 -32.92 14.64
N GLN A 267 -13.83 -32.26 14.11
CA GLN A 267 -14.77 -32.82 13.15
C GLN A 267 -14.45 -32.38 11.71
N ARG A 268 -13.27 -31.81 11.48
CA ARG A 268 -12.82 -31.28 10.18
C ARG A 268 -13.76 -30.23 9.57
N THR A 269 -14.48 -29.48 10.39
CA THR A 269 -15.34 -28.36 10.01
C THR A 269 -14.58 -27.04 9.76
N GLY A 270 -13.30 -26.97 10.15
CA GLY A 270 -12.36 -25.88 9.88
C GLY A 270 -11.84 -25.18 11.15
N LYS A 271 -10.52 -25.10 11.26
CA LYS A 271 -9.80 -24.28 12.25
C LYS A 271 -9.37 -22.94 11.64
N THR A 272 -9.45 -21.89 12.45
CA THR A 272 -8.80 -20.60 12.17
C THR A 272 -8.03 -20.11 13.38
N PHE A 273 -6.76 -19.75 13.18
CA PHE A 273 -5.96 -19.03 14.16
C PHE A 273 -5.79 -17.58 13.75
N TYR A 274 -6.15 -16.67 14.65
CA TYR A 274 -6.01 -15.22 14.43
C TYR A 274 -4.88 -14.66 15.28
N VAL A 275 -4.08 -13.78 14.68
CA VAL A 275 -3.05 -12.98 15.36
C VAL A 275 -3.30 -11.49 15.09
N GLY A 276 -3.60 -10.73 16.16
CA GLY A 276 -4.11 -9.37 16.12
C GLY A 276 -5.61 -9.30 16.43
N THR A 277 -6.17 -8.09 16.37
CA THR A 277 -7.62 -7.87 16.52
C THR A 277 -8.20 -7.23 15.26
N PRO A 278 -9.53 -7.35 15.00
CA PRO A 278 -10.17 -6.62 13.90
C PRO A 278 -10.00 -5.09 14.01
N GLN A 279 -9.73 -4.60 15.23
CA GLN A 279 -9.53 -3.19 15.53
C GLN A 279 -8.08 -2.71 15.32
N SER A 280 -7.11 -3.61 15.15
CA SER A 280 -5.72 -3.22 14.88
C SER A 280 -5.48 -2.94 13.39
N SER A 281 -4.37 -2.26 13.12
CA SER A 281 -3.87 -2.01 11.77
C SER A 281 -3.45 -3.29 11.03
N ARG A 282 -3.16 -4.36 11.76
CA ARG A 282 -2.76 -5.67 11.22
C ARG A 282 -3.60 -6.77 11.86
N LEU A 283 -4.09 -7.71 11.06
CA LEU A 283 -4.75 -8.93 11.51
C LEU A 283 -4.33 -10.08 10.60
N LEU A 284 -3.58 -11.03 11.13
CA LEU A 284 -3.22 -12.26 10.44
C LEU A 284 -4.27 -13.34 10.73
N ARG A 285 -4.65 -14.09 9.70
CA ARG A 285 -5.53 -15.25 9.75
C ARG A 285 -4.78 -16.44 9.14
N VAL A 286 -4.71 -17.54 9.85
CA VAL A 286 -4.24 -18.82 9.32
C VAL A 286 -5.38 -19.81 9.46
N TYR A 287 -5.94 -20.27 8.34
CA TYR A 287 -7.17 -21.05 8.36
C TYR A 287 -7.20 -22.16 7.30
N GLU A 288 -7.96 -23.20 7.60
CA GLU A 288 -8.20 -24.33 6.70
C GLU A 288 -9.17 -23.92 5.58
N LYS A 289 -8.60 -23.40 4.50
CA LYS A 289 -9.32 -22.88 3.35
C LYS A 289 -10.05 -23.97 2.58
N GLY A 290 -9.52 -25.20 2.56
CA GLY A 290 -10.20 -26.37 2.00
C GLY A 290 -11.56 -26.62 2.67
N CYS A 291 -11.59 -26.63 4.01
CA CYS A 291 -12.83 -26.76 4.78
C CYS A 291 -13.80 -25.61 4.50
N GLU A 292 -13.31 -24.37 4.39
CA GLU A 292 -14.14 -23.20 4.03
C GLU A 292 -14.78 -23.34 2.63
N GLN A 293 -14.07 -23.97 1.69
CA GLN A 293 -14.59 -24.28 0.35
C GLN A 293 -15.47 -25.54 0.31
N GLY A 294 -15.66 -26.23 1.44
CA GLY A 294 -16.50 -27.42 1.59
C GLY A 294 -15.80 -28.75 1.30
N ASP A 295 -14.47 -28.76 1.18
CA ASP A 295 -13.64 -29.95 1.08
C ASP A 295 -12.92 -30.22 2.40
N TYR A 296 -13.57 -31.00 3.25
CA TYR A 296 -13.09 -31.32 4.61
C TYR A 296 -11.86 -32.25 4.62
N THR A 297 -11.55 -32.88 3.48
CA THR A 297 -10.37 -33.75 3.32
C THR A 297 -9.15 -32.99 2.83
N SER A 298 -9.34 -31.78 2.32
CA SER A 298 -8.27 -30.97 1.77
C SER A 298 -7.30 -30.50 2.87
N PRO A 299 -5.98 -30.62 2.66
CA PRO A 299 -4.97 -30.04 3.54
C PRO A 299 -4.75 -28.53 3.29
N TRP A 300 -5.54 -27.92 2.39
CA TRP A 300 -5.38 -26.54 1.98
C TRP A 300 -5.56 -25.56 3.14
N VAL A 301 -4.48 -24.84 3.46
CA VAL A 301 -4.45 -23.76 4.43
C VAL A 301 -4.11 -22.44 3.74
N ARG A 302 -4.80 -21.36 4.14
CA ARG A 302 -4.47 -19.99 3.72
C ARG A 302 -3.91 -19.18 4.88
N VAL A 303 -2.80 -18.49 4.61
CA VAL A 303 -2.25 -17.42 5.44
C VAL A 303 -2.65 -16.09 4.84
N GLU A 304 -3.38 -15.27 5.59
CA GLU A 304 -3.98 -14.03 5.11
C GLU A 304 -3.70 -12.89 6.09
N LEU A 305 -2.93 -11.89 5.65
CA LEU A 305 -2.60 -10.70 6.41
C LEU A 305 -3.46 -9.52 5.96
N GLN A 306 -4.45 -9.16 6.77
CA GLN A 306 -5.21 -7.93 6.59
C GLN A 306 -4.45 -6.73 7.16
N LEU A 307 -4.25 -5.73 6.32
CA LEU A 307 -3.75 -4.41 6.67
C LEU A 307 -4.88 -3.38 6.60
N ARG A 308 -4.98 -2.50 7.60
CA ARG A 308 -5.90 -1.36 7.62
C ARG A 308 -5.15 -0.09 7.98
N ASN A 309 -5.49 1.02 7.31
CA ASN A 309 -4.81 2.32 7.48
C ASN A 309 -5.18 3.07 8.79
N ARG A 310 -5.23 2.37 9.92
CA ARG A 310 -5.59 2.97 11.21
C ARG A 310 -4.42 3.75 11.82
N GLU A 311 -3.35 3.02 12.11
CA GLU A 311 -2.12 3.58 12.70
C GLU A 311 -0.94 3.47 11.73
N ILE A 312 -1.19 2.95 10.52
CA ILE A 312 -0.18 2.73 9.48
C ILE A 312 -0.63 3.39 8.18
N ILE A 313 0.33 3.74 7.35
CA ILE A 313 0.12 4.10 5.95
C ILE A 313 0.34 2.83 5.13
N ILE A 314 -0.62 2.51 4.26
CA ILE A 314 -0.48 1.40 3.30
C ILE A 314 0.01 2.02 1.98
N PRO A 315 1.28 1.83 1.61
CA PRO A 315 1.88 2.46 0.42
C PRO A 315 1.35 1.84 -0.87
N HIS A 316 1.34 2.58 -1.98
CA HIS A 316 0.90 2.06 -3.28
C HIS A 316 1.80 0.93 -3.78
N GLU A 317 3.08 0.94 -3.40
CA GLU A 317 4.08 -0.08 -3.72
C GLU A 317 3.67 -1.48 -3.24
N ILE A 318 2.71 -1.60 -2.31
CA ILE A 318 2.15 -2.89 -1.90
C ILE A 318 1.51 -3.65 -3.07
N LEU A 319 1.06 -2.94 -4.11
CA LEU A 319 0.54 -3.51 -5.35
C LEU A 319 1.64 -4.26 -6.11
N LEU A 320 2.87 -3.76 -6.09
CA LEU A 320 4.00 -4.35 -6.81
C LEU A 320 4.72 -5.43 -5.99
N TYR A 321 4.77 -5.26 -4.66
CA TYR A 321 5.59 -6.08 -3.77
C TYR A 321 4.79 -6.78 -2.65
N PRO A 322 3.65 -7.44 -2.93
CA PRO A 322 2.80 -8.00 -1.88
C PRO A 322 3.54 -9.03 -1.01
N GLY A 323 4.40 -9.88 -1.59
CA GLY A 323 5.19 -10.85 -0.85
C GLY A 323 6.19 -10.22 0.12
N GLU A 324 6.86 -9.14 -0.26
CA GLU A 324 7.81 -8.43 0.59
C GLU A 324 7.13 -7.82 1.82
N TYR A 325 5.91 -7.28 1.67
CA TYR A 325 5.12 -6.77 2.79
C TYR A 325 4.57 -7.88 3.68
N LEU A 326 4.14 -9.02 3.11
CA LEU A 326 3.70 -10.18 3.91
C LEU A 326 4.84 -10.70 4.78
N THR A 327 6.00 -10.98 4.15
CA THR A 327 7.18 -11.53 4.83
C THR A 327 7.80 -10.56 5.83
N GLY A 328 7.79 -9.26 5.55
CA GLY A 328 8.33 -8.23 6.45
C GLY A 328 7.50 -7.93 7.69
N THR A 329 6.30 -8.48 7.82
CA THR A 329 5.39 -8.16 8.92
C THR A 329 5.76 -8.83 10.24
N TYR A 330 6.13 -10.11 10.23
CA TYR A 330 6.46 -10.88 11.44
C TYR A 330 7.67 -11.80 11.21
N PRO A 331 8.53 -12.02 12.23
CA PRO A 331 9.64 -12.98 12.14
C PRO A 331 9.21 -14.39 11.68
N ALA A 332 8.09 -14.92 12.18
CA ALA A 332 7.56 -16.21 11.77
C ALA A 332 7.22 -16.25 10.27
N LEU A 333 6.68 -15.16 9.71
CA LEU A 333 6.39 -15.09 8.27
C LEU A 333 7.68 -14.95 7.45
N ALA A 334 8.67 -14.20 7.93
CA ALA A 334 9.98 -14.13 7.28
C ALA A 334 10.64 -15.51 7.19
N ALA A 335 10.58 -16.30 8.28
CA ALA A 335 11.09 -17.67 8.30
C ALA A 335 10.27 -18.60 7.38
N LEU A 336 8.94 -18.56 7.48
CA LEU A 336 8.02 -19.40 6.69
C LEU A 336 8.20 -19.21 5.18
N PHE A 337 8.51 -17.99 4.75
CA PHE A 337 8.62 -17.62 3.34
C PHE A 337 10.06 -17.38 2.87
N ALA A 338 11.07 -17.82 3.63
CA ALA A 338 12.49 -17.60 3.32
C ALA A 338 12.91 -18.06 1.90
N ARG A 339 12.24 -19.07 1.36
CA ARG A 339 12.47 -19.60 0.00
C ARG A 339 12.27 -18.59 -1.13
N TYR A 340 11.54 -17.51 -0.90
CA TYR A 340 11.25 -16.51 -1.94
C TYR A 340 12.31 -15.40 -2.05
N THR A 341 13.39 -15.44 -1.24
CA THR A 341 14.51 -14.47 -1.29
C THR A 341 14.07 -13.00 -1.31
N HIS A 342 12.99 -12.66 -0.59
CA HIS A 342 12.45 -11.31 -0.54
C HIS A 342 13.34 -10.37 0.28
N ALA A 343 13.46 -9.12 -0.18
CA ALA A 343 13.90 -8.01 0.67
C ALA A 343 12.69 -7.51 1.48
N PRO A 344 12.60 -7.76 2.80
CA PRO A 344 11.37 -7.51 3.54
C PRO A 344 11.01 -6.02 3.59
N LYS A 345 9.78 -5.67 3.22
CA LYS A 345 9.24 -4.30 3.32
C LYS A 345 8.29 -4.18 4.51
N LYS A 346 8.31 -3.02 5.17
CA LYS A 346 7.44 -2.72 6.32
C LYS A 346 6.56 -1.52 6.00
N VAL A 347 5.30 -1.62 6.39
CA VAL A 347 4.38 -0.47 6.38
C VAL A 347 4.83 0.55 7.42
N GLU A 348 4.81 1.82 7.04
CA GLU A 348 5.16 2.91 7.93
C GLU A 348 4.03 3.18 8.92
N TYR A 349 4.40 3.44 10.18
CA TYR A 349 3.44 3.95 11.15
C TYR A 349 3.16 5.41 10.84
N ILE A 350 1.90 5.83 11.03
CA ILE A 350 1.54 7.24 11.05
C ILE A 350 2.30 7.85 12.23
N LYS A 351 3.43 8.51 11.93
CA LYS A 351 4.03 9.45 12.87
C LYS A 351 2.93 10.47 13.11
N LYS A 352 2.47 10.64 14.36
CA LYS A 352 1.68 11.83 14.72
C LYS A 352 2.63 13.03 14.63
N SER A 353 3.03 13.42 13.43
CA SER A 353 3.96 14.50 13.18
C SER A 353 3.18 15.77 12.84
N VAL A 354 3.74 16.87 13.31
CA VAL A 354 3.34 18.27 13.08
C VAL A 354 3.08 18.59 11.60
N GLU A 355 3.65 17.80 10.67
CA GLU A 355 3.51 17.93 9.21
C GLU A 355 2.07 17.79 8.70
N ILE A 356 1.30 16.82 9.22
CA ILE A 356 -0.14 16.69 8.88
C ILE A 356 -0.90 17.95 9.32
N GLY A 357 -0.46 18.57 10.41
CA GLY A 357 -1.00 19.86 10.87
C GLY A 357 -0.71 20.98 9.88
N LEU A 358 0.50 21.02 9.30
CA LEU A 358 0.94 22.10 8.42
C LEU A 358 0.27 22.00 7.06
N GLU A 359 0.28 20.81 6.44
CA GLU A 359 -0.38 20.56 5.16
C GLU A 359 -1.87 20.88 5.23
N HIS A 360 -2.55 20.43 6.29
CA HIS A 360 -3.95 20.77 6.54
C HIS A 360 -4.15 22.28 6.74
N CYS A 361 -3.28 22.95 7.49
CA CYS A 361 -3.36 24.40 7.66
C CYS A 361 -3.16 25.16 6.33
N VAL A 362 -2.19 24.77 5.52
CA VAL A 362 -1.90 25.41 4.22
C VAL A 362 -3.04 25.16 3.23
N ARG A 363 -3.56 23.94 3.14
CA ARG A 363 -4.68 23.60 2.25
C ARG A 363 -5.92 24.47 2.55
N TYR A 364 -6.33 24.52 3.81
CA TYR A 364 -7.51 25.31 4.19
C TYR A 364 -7.26 26.81 4.10
N ALA A 365 -6.04 27.28 4.38
CA ALA A 365 -5.67 28.67 4.15
C ALA A 365 -5.77 29.04 2.66
N SER A 366 -5.25 28.21 1.76
CA SER A 366 -5.35 28.42 0.31
C SER A 366 -6.82 28.44 -0.14
N MET A 367 -7.64 27.46 0.25
CA MET A 367 -9.07 27.42 -0.11
C MET A 367 -9.86 28.64 0.38
N GLN A 368 -9.57 29.15 1.58
CA GLN A 368 -10.32 30.27 2.16
C GLN A 368 -9.81 31.63 1.69
N ALA A 369 -8.51 31.76 1.44
CA ALA A 369 -7.89 33.05 1.18
C ALA A 369 -7.56 33.30 -0.30
N SER A 370 -7.48 32.28 -1.17
CA SER A 370 -7.05 32.46 -2.57
C SER A 370 -7.89 33.46 -3.34
N GLY A 371 -9.22 33.38 -3.25
CA GLY A 371 -10.12 34.34 -3.90
C GLY A 371 -9.93 35.77 -3.39
N THR A 372 -9.67 35.93 -2.10
CA THR A 372 -9.39 37.25 -1.50
C THR A 372 -8.02 37.77 -1.90
N VAL A 373 -6.99 36.93 -1.93
CA VAL A 373 -5.63 37.29 -2.37
C VAL A 373 -5.67 37.79 -3.81
N ASN A 374 -6.28 37.02 -4.72
CA ASN A 374 -6.39 37.41 -6.13
C ASN A 374 -7.14 38.75 -6.31
N ALA A 375 -8.18 39.00 -5.52
CA ALA A 375 -8.90 40.26 -5.55
C ALA A 375 -8.01 41.43 -5.09
N LEU A 376 -7.25 41.25 -4.01
CA LEU A 376 -6.36 42.29 -3.48
C LEU A 376 -5.19 42.59 -4.43
N GLU A 377 -4.63 41.56 -5.09
CA GLU A 377 -3.63 41.73 -6.14
C GLU A 377 -4.20 42.52 -7.32
N ALA A 378 -5.44 42.21 -7.75
CA ALA A 378 -6.11 42.96 -8.81
C ALA A 378 -6.40 44.42 -8.43
N TYR A 379 -6.54 44.73 -7.14
CA TYR A 379 -6.63 46.10 -6.62
C TYR A 379 -5.26 46.78 -6.44
N GLY A 380 -4.16 46.12 -6.82
CA GLY A 380 -2.82 46.71 -6.84
C GLY A 380 -2.07 46.66 -5.51
N LEU A 381 -2.52 45.85 -4.54
CA LEU A 381 -1.77 45.67 -3.28
C LEU A 381 -0.53 44.80 -3.52
N ALA A 382 0.57 45.15 -2.86
CA ALA A 382 1.77 44.33 -2.85
C ALA A 382 1.64 43.15 -1.87
N ASP A 383 2.33 42.03 -2.14
CA ASP A 383 2.28 40.79 -1.36
C ASP A 383 2.39 41.01 0.16
N HIS A 384 3.31 41.89 0.57
CA HIS A 384 3.55 42.17 2.00
C HIS A 384 2.37 42.88 2.68
N GLU A 385 1.62 43.71 1.95
CA GLU A 385 0.43 44.40 2.44
C GLU A 385 -0.73 43.42 2.59
N ILE A 386 -0.89 42.52 1.61
CA ILE A 386 -1.89 41.43 1.62
C ILE A 386 -1.64 40.51 2.82
N VAL A 387 -0.39 40.07 3.03
CA VAL A 387 -0.02 39.22 4.18
C VAL A 387 -0.30 39.93 5.50
N LYS A 388 0.03 41.23 5.60
CA LYS A 388 -0.24 42.03 6.81
C LYS A 388 -1.74 42.15 7.09
N LEU A 389 -2.54 42.40 6.05
CA LEU A 389 -3.99 42.53 6.12
C LEU A 389 -4.65 41.20 6.54
N LEU A 390 -4.30 40.09 5.89
CA LEU A 390 -4.87 38.77 6.18
C LEU A 390 -4.46 38.21 7.54
N LYS A 391 -3.28 38.59 8.07
CA LYS A 391 -2.88 38.23 9.43
C LYS A 391 -3.71 38.94 10.50
N GLY A 392 -4.28 40.11 10.20
CA GLY A 392 -5.18 40.85 11.10
C GLY A 392 -4.60 41.05 12.52
N GLY A 393 -3.28 41.26 12.64
CA GLY A 393 -2.58 41.42 13.92
C GLY A 393 -2.37 40.13 14.73
N LYS A 394 -2.82 38.96 14.26
CA LYS A 394 -2.66 37.68 14.96
C LYS A 394 -1.22 37.15 14.81
N LYS A 395 -0.59 36.84 15.95
CA LYS A 395 0.78 36.28 16.01
C LYS A 395 0.83 34.78 16.35
N LYS A 396 -0.30 34.20 16.78
CA LYS A 396 -0.33 32.82 17.29
C LYS A 396 -0.41 31.82 16.14
N LEU A 397 0.42 30.79 16.19
CA LEU A 397 0.31 29.64 15.29
C LEU A 397 -1.04 28.92 15.50
N PRO A 398 -1.57 28.25 14.45
CA PRO A 398 -2.71 27.37 14.58
C PRO A 398 -2.53 26.40 15.76
N LYS A 399 -3.59 26.19 16.56
CA LYS A 399 -3.54 25.34 17.77
C LYS A 399 -2.97 23.94 17.54
N ARG A 400 -3.01 23.42 16.31
CA ARG A 400 -2.49 22.10 15.92
C ARG A 400 -0.98 22.07 15.65
N LEU A 401 -0.38 23.23 15.46
CA LEU A 401 1.04 23.45 15.14
C LEU A 401 1.84 24.01 16.31
N ARG A 402 1.24 24.16 17.49
CA ARG A 402 1.97 24.65 18.66
C ARG A 402 2.83 23.53 19.24
N ALA A 403 4.07 23.86 19.60
CA ALA A 403 5.07 22.91 20.10
C ALA A 403 4.70 22.32 21.48
N ASP A 404 4.07 23.13 22.34
CA ASP A 404 3.54 22.76 23.66
C ASP A 404 2.58 21.56 23.64
N ARG A 405 1.93 21.31 22.49
CA ARG A 405 1.03 20.16 22.31
C ARG A 405 1.77 18.82 22.26
N TYR A 406 3.03 18.82 21.84
CA TYR A 406 3.79 17.60 21.58
C TYR A 406 4.99 17.44 22.53
N ASP A 407 5.41 18.53 23.17
CA ASP A 407 6.51 18.56 24.10
C ASP A 407 6.19 19.49 25.27
N CYS A 408 6.17 18.94 26.48
CA CYS A 408 5.92 19.69 27.70
C CYS A 408 7.01 20.73 28.00
N ASN A 409 8.23 20.57 27.48
CA ASN A 409 9.31 21.55 27.64
C ASN A 409 9.03 22.88 26.93
N HIS A 410 8.07 22.88 26.00
CA HIS A 410 7.66 24.07 25.24
C HIS A 410 6.35 24.67 25.77
N ALA A 411 5.81 24.15 26.87
CA ALA A 411 4.62 24.69 27.52
C ALA A 411 5.00 25.95 28.31
N ASP A 412 4.66 27.12 27.77
CA ASP A 412 4.84 28.42 28.43
C ASP A 412 3.71 28.65 29.45
N VAL A 413 3.69 27.84 30.51
CA VAL A 413 2.72 27.91 31.60
C VAL A 413 3.42 27.81 32.94
N ILE A 414 2.98 28.61 33.92
CA ILE A 414 3.38 28.43 35.32
C ILE A 414 2.50 27.33 35.90
N TYR A 415 3.12 26.25 36.34
CA TYR A 415 2.40 25.13 36.94
C TYR A 415 2.02 25.45 38.39
N LEU A 416 0.87 24.93 38.84
CA LEU A 416 0.33 25.18 40.20
C LEU A 416 1.34 24.90 41.32
N HIS A 417 2.22 23.91 41.15
CA HIS A 417 3.26 23.57 42.15
C HIS A 417 4.39 24.61 42.21
N GLU A 418 4.63 25.37 41.14
CA GLU A 418 5.59 26.47 41.09
C GLU A 418 5.05 27.71 41.82
N LEU A 419 3.72 27.87 41.88
CA LEU A 419 3.05 28.92 42.69
C LEU A 419 3.06 28.61 44.19
N LEU A 420 3.15 27.33 44.57
CA LEU A 420 3.10 26.86 45.96
C LEU A 420 4.49 26.63 46.60
N GLY A 421 5.56 26.90 45.85
CA GLY A 421 6.86 27.26 46.41
C GLY A 421 7.68 26.15 47.07
N LYS A 422 7.38 24.85 46.89
CA LYS A 422 8.32 23.78 47.25
C LYS A 422 8.26 22.61 46.26
N PRO A 423 9.30 22.39 45.43
CA PRO A 423 9.41 21.16 44.65
C PRO A 423 9.57 19.95 45.57
N ASP A 424 9.03 18.80 45.17
CA ASP A 424 9.23 17.54 45.88
C ASP A 424 10.66 17.03 45.65
N VAL A 425 11.58 17.46 46.52
CA VAL A 425 13.03 17.18 46.42
C VAL A 425 13.31 15.68 46.57
N ALA A 426 12.51 14.97 47.37
CA ALA A 426 12.71 13.54 47.61
C ALA A 426 12.46 12.70 46.35
N VAL A 427 11.37 13.01 45.63
CA VAL A 427 11.06 12.34 44.36
C VAL A 427 12.10 12.68 43.29
N LYS A 428 12.52 13.95 43.21
CA LYS A 428 13.54 14.38 42.26
C LYS A 428 14.86 13.66 42.47
N ASP A 429 15.38 13.66 43.69
CA ASP A 429 16.67 13.04 44.02
C ASP A 429 16.67 11.53 43.77
N TYR A 430 15.56 10.86 44.08
CA TYR A 430 15.37 9.44 43.80
C TYR A 430 15.41 9.16 42.28
N MET A 431 14.68 9.94 41.48
CA MET A 431 14.65 9.78 40.02
C MET A 431 16.01 10.10 39.38
N ASP A 432 16.72 11.12 39.86
CA ASP A 432 18.08 11.45 39.44
C ASP A 432 19.09 10.36 39.82
N GLY A 433 18.86 9.67 40.95
CA GLY A 433 19.61 8.49 41.36
C GLY A 433 19.43 7.31 40.41
N LEU A 434 18.17 6.98 40.06
CA LEU A 434 17.84 5.94 39.08
C LEU A 434 18.45 6.24 37.70
N TYR A 435 18.34 7.48 37.25
CA TYR A 435 18.92 7.89 35.96
C TYR A 435 20.45 7.72 35.94
N ARG A 436 21.14 8.14 37.01
CA ARG A 436 22.59 7.95 37.15
C ARG A 436 22.99 6.47 37.13
N GLN A 437 22.23 5.62 37.83
CA GLN A 437 22.47 4.16 37.82
C GLN A 437 22.25 3.54 36.45
N GLU A 438 21.23 3.98 35.71
CA GLU A 438 20.96 3.52 34.35
C GLU A 438 22.10 3.91 33.39
N GLN A 439 22.59 5.16 33.48
CA GLN A 439 23.71 5.64 32.67
C GLN A 439 25.02 4.91 33.02
N ALA A 440 25.26 4.63 34.30
CA ALA A 440 26.41 3.84 34.73
C ALA A 440 26.34 2.41 34.19
N SER A 441 25.18 1.76 34.26
CA SER A 441 24.95 0.42 33.71
C SER A 441 25.15 0.37 32.19
N LYS A 442 24.64 1.37 31.45
CA LYS A 442 24.84 1.47 29.99
C LYS A 442 26.31 1.66 29.63
N ARG A 443 27.03 2.49 30.40
CA ARG A 443 28.47 2.72 30.22
C ARG A 443 29.26 1.44 30.51
N GLN A 444 28.92 0.71 31.58
CA GLN A 444 29.56 -0.56 31.91
C GLN A 444 29.35 -1.59 30.80
N ALA A 445 28.11 -1.78 30.34
CA ALA A 445 27.78 -2.71 29.25
C ALA A 445 28.41 -2.34 27.89
N TYR A 446 28.84 -1.09 27.72
CA TYR A 446 29.62 -0.65 26.57
C TYR A 446 31.09 -1.07 26.69
N PHE A 447 31.69 -0.87 27.88
CA PHE A 447 33.07 -1.30 28.16
C PHE A 447 33.22 -2.82 28.15
N ASP A 448 32.27 -3.56 28.72
CA ASP A 448 32.29 -5.03 28.71
C ASP A 448 32.27 -5.58 27.27
N ARG A 449 31.54 -4.91 26.36
CA ARG A 449 31.51 -5.24 24.92
C ARG A 449 32.86 -4.98 24.25
N LEU A 450 33.46 -3.82 24.48
CA LEU A 450 34.79 -3.49 23.96
C LEU A 450 35.85 -4.50 24.43
N GLU A 451 35.76 -4.96 25.68
CA GLU A 451 36.68 -5.96 26.22
C GLU A 451 36.50 -7.32 25.55
N GLN A 452 35.25 -7.76 25.34
CA GLN A 452 34.95 -8.98 24.58
C GLN A 452 35.48 -8.91 23.13
N ASP A 453 35.27 -7.79 22.46
CA ASP A 453 35.77 -7.56 21.10
C ASP A 453 37.31 -7.60 21.07
N ALA A 454 37.97 -6.99 22.05
CA ALA A 454 39.43 -7.02 22.19
C ALA A 454 39.98 -8.43 22.50
N MET A 455 39.24 -9.25 23.24
CA MET A 455 39.59 -10.66 23.46
C MET A 455 39.44 -11.49 22.18
N GLN A 456 38.36 -11.30 21.42
CA GLN A 456 38.18 -11.98 20.13
C GLN A 456 39.25 -11.57 19.11
N HIS A 457 39.63 -10.29 19.08
CA HIS A 457 40.72 -9.83 18.23
C HIS A 457 42.07 -10.44 18.62
N ARG A 458 42.37 -10.56 19.91
CA ARG A 458 43.59 -11.24 20.38
C ARG A 458 43.60 -12.72 20.02
N MET A 459 42.49 -13.44 20.26
CA MET A 459 42.39 -14.86 19.88
C MET A 459 42.51 -15.08 18.37
N SER A 460 41.93 -14.20 17.54
CA SER A 460 42.05 -14.31 16.09
C SER A 460 43.47 -14.00 15.58
N ALA A 461 44.17 -13.04 16.21
CA ALA A 461 45.57 -12.75 15.91
C ALA A 461 46.49 -13.92 16.31
N ASP A 462 46.26 -14.53 17.48
CA ASP A 462 47.02 -15.69 17.95
C ASP A 462 46.80 -16.90 17.01
N TYR A 463 45.57 -17.12 16.55
CA TYR A 463 45.25 -18.19 15.59
C TYR A 463 45.93 -17.98 14.23
N GLN A 464 46.00 -16.74 13.74
CA GLN A 464 46.73 -16.39 12.52
C GLN A 464 48.26 -16.54 12.66
N SER A 465 48.79 -16.33 13.86
CA SER A 465 50.22 -16.53 14.14
C SER A 465 50.60 -18.01 14.17
N PHE A 466 49.76 -18.87 14.75
CA PHE A 466 49.94 -20.33 14.78
C PHE A 466 49.84 -20.95 13.38
N GLY A 467 48.94 -20.44 12.53
CA GLY A 467 48.80 -20.90 11.14
C GLY A 467 49.94 -20.52 10.20
N ARG A 468 50.90 -19.68 10.63
CA ARG A 468 52.13 -19.36 9.86
C ARG A 468 53.37 -20.11 10.34
N MET A 469 53.26 -20.89 11.42
CA MET A 469 54.35 -21.73 11.97
C MET A 469 54.21 -23.22 11.60
N LEU A 470 53.13 -23.58 10.90
CA LEU A 470 52.96 -24.85 10.18
C LEU A 470 53.14 -24.58 8.68
#